data_AF-A0A965ZJC6-F1
#
_entry.id   AF-A0A965ZJC6-F1
#
_cell.length_a   1.000
_cell.length_b   1.000
_cell.length_c   1.000
_cell.angle_alpha   90.00
_cell.angle_beta   90.00
_cell.angle_gamma   90.00
#
_symmetry.space_group_name_H-M   'P 1'
#
loop_
_entity.id
_entity.type
_entity.pdbx_description
1 polymer ?
#
loop_
_entity_poly.entity_id
_entity_poly.type
_entity_poly.pdbx_seq_one_letter_code
_entity_poly.pdbx_strand_id
1 'polypeptide(L)'
;MNNQTNSNPGKKNKGLLIGLIALIVLGGVALANFTSVKLTFEYLFQFDHFSSGDNVYIKSKFFKTDSASFKLCRLIRPMTEHDVDSLNLSSSAKAELKLKLNPSLKPYLISTHDEVAVGRKQHLIGTYISHEMLELRLQDQHAVLNFYTIHPTEQALKIDSYYLKYPDLPAGYTWANNTYYIAPMFLSNSPQ
;
A
#
# COMPACT_ATOMS: atom_id res chain seq x y z
N MET A 1 54.09 -21.59 -53.15
CA MET A 1 52.73 -21.72 -52.60
C MET A 1 52.87 -22.03 -51.12
N ASN A 2 52.44 -21.14 -50.23
CA ASN A 2 52.21 -21.43 -48.81
C ASN A 2 51.25 -20.35 -48.27
N ASN A 3 49.96 -20.67 -48.26
CA ASN A 3 48.94 -19.85 -47.64
C ASN A 3 48.99 -20.08 -46.12
N GLN A 4 49.52 -19.10 -45.38
CA GLN A 4 49.31 -19.01 -43.95
C GLN A 4 47.89 -18.49 -43.70
N THR A 5 46.97 -19.40 -43.40
CA THR A 5 45.68 -19.06 -42.82
C THR A 5 45.87 -18.61 -41.38
N ASN A 6 45.87 -17.29 -41.15
CA ASN A 6 45.75 -16.68 -39.83
C ASN A 6 44.37 -17.01 -39.24
N SER A 7 44.25 -18.14 -38.55
CA SER A 7 43.09 -18.41 -37.70
C SER A 7 43.20 -17.58 -36.43
N ASN A 8 42.57 -16.41 -36.42
CA ASN A 8 42.37 -15.65 -35.19
C ASN A 8 41.60 -16.53 -34.20
N PRO A 9 42.15 -16.86 -33.01
CA PRO A 9 41.42 -17.66 -32.03
C PRO A 9 40.21 -16.85 -31.58
N GLY A 10 39.00 -17.36 -31.88
CA GLY A 10 37.74 -16.71 -31.56
C GLY A 10 37.72 -16.26 -30.10
N LYS A 11 37.59 -14.94 -29.89
CA LYS A 11 37.45 -14.36 -28.56
C LYS A 11 36.25 -15.02 -27.89
N LYS A 12 36.48 -15.98 -26.98
CA LYS A 12 35.43 -16.61 -26.18
C LYS A 12 34.68 -15.49 -25.45
N ASN A 13 33.38 -15.36 -25.70
CA ASN A 13 32.50 -14.36 -25.09
C ASN A 13 32.31 -14.66 -23.59
N LYS A 14 33.33 -14.39 -22.79
CA LYS A 14 33.34 -14.57 -21.34
C LYS A 14 32.16 -13.84 -20.66
N GLY A 15 31.74 -12.70 -21.20
CA GLY A 15 30.56 -11.96 -20.71
C GLY A 15 29.25 -12.76 -20.84
N LEU A 16 29.07 -13.54 -21.91
CA LEU A 16 27.89 -14.38 -22.10
C LEU A 16 27.88 -15.55 -21.11
N LEU A 17 29.05 -16.14 -20.84
CA LEU A 17 29.17 -17.19 -19.83
C LEU A 17 28.88 -16.66 -18.41
N ILE A 18 29.42 -15.48 -18.07
CA ILE A 18 29.15 -14.83 -16.78
C ILE A 18 27.66 -14.49 -16.64
N GLY A 19 27.03 -13.97 -17.69
CA GLY A 19 25.59 -13.70 -17.72
C GLY A 19 24.74 -14.95 -17.49
N LEU A 20 25.09 -16.07 -18.14
CA LEU A 20 24.40 -17.36 -17.94
C LEU A 20 24.55 -17.87 -16.51
N ILE A 21 25.75 -17.81 -15.95
CA ILE A 21 26.00 -18.23 -14.56
C ILE A 21 25.17 -17.36 -13.60
N ALA A 22 25.14 -16.04 -13.81
CA ALA A 22 24.32 -15.14 -13.00
C ALA A 22 22.82 -15.48 -13.06
N LEU A 23 22.29 -15.80 -14.25
CA LEU A 23 20.90 -16.22 -14.43
C LEU A 23 20.59 -17.54 -13.71
N ILE A 24 21.50 -18.52 -13.76
CA ILE A 24 21.35 -19.79 -13.05
C ILE A 24 21.34 -19.58 -11.54
N VAL A 25 22.26 -18.74 -11.02
CA VAL A 25 22.31 -18.40 -9.59
C VAL A 25 21.04 -17.68 -9.16
N LEU A 26 20.59 -16.68 -9.91
CA LEU A 26 19.33 -15.97 -9.63
C LEU A 26 18.12 -16.91 -9.66
N GLY A 27 18.05 -17.81 -10.64
CA GLY A 27 17.00 -18.84 -10.74
C GLY A 27 17.02 -19.81 -9.56
N GLY A 28 18.21 -20.26 -9.15
CA GLY A 28 18.39 -21.13 -7.98
C GLY A 28 17.92 -20.46 -6.68
N VAL A 29 18.27 -19.19 -6.47
CA VAL A 29 17.82 -18.40 -5.32
C VAL A 29 16.29 -18.21 -5.34
N ALA A 30 15.71 -17.92 -6.50
CA ALA A 30 14.27 -17.78 -6.65
C ALA A 30 13.52 -19.09 -6.37
N LEU A 31 14.04 -20.23 -6.83
CA LEU A 31 13.46 -21.56 -6.56
C LEU A 31 13.56 -21.95 -5.08
N ALA A 32 14.71 -21.71 -4.45
CA ALA A 32 14.88 -21.97 -3.01
C ALA A 32 13.92 -21.13 -2.14
N ASN A 33 13.53 -19.95 -2.63
CA ASN A 33 12.62 -19.03 -1.96
C ASN A 33 11.26 -18.92 -2.67
N PHE A 34 10.84 -19.96 -3.41
CA PHE A 34 9.69 -19.87 -4.31
C PHE A 34 8.41 -19.41 -3.61
N THR A 35 8.14 -19.89 -2.39
CA THR A 35 6.97 -19.47 -1.61
C THR A 35 6.98 -17.97 -1.33
N SER A 36 8.11 -17.43 -0.85
CA SER A 36 8.25 -15.99 -0.58
C SER A 36 8.11 -15.17 -1.85
N VAL A 37 8.78 -15.58 -2.93
CA VAL A 37 8.68 -14.91 -4.24
C VAL A 37 7.24 -14.92 -4.76
N LYS A 38 6.54 -16.04 -4.66
CA LYS A 38 5.14 -16.18 -5.06
C LYS A 38 4.24 -15.27 -4.25
N LEU A 39 4.36 -15.27 -2.92
CA LEU A 39 3.59 -14.38 -2.06
C LEU A 39 3.88 -12.92 -2.39
N THR A 40 5.15 -12.53 -2.50
CA THR A 40 5.53 -11.16 -2.91
C THR A 40 4.91 -10.80 -4.26
N PHE A 41 4.92 -11.70 -5.23
CA PHE A 41 4.28 -11.48 -6.53
C PHE A 41 2.76 -11.27 -6.41
N GLU A 42 2.08 -12.16 -5.70
CA GLU A 42 0.62 -12.09 -5.53
C GLU A 42 0.18 -10.84 -4.75
N TYR A 43 0.94 -10.42 -3.73
CA TYR A 43 0.58 -9.28 -2.88
C TYR A 43 1.04 -7.92 -3.43
N LEU A 44 2.16 -7.85 -4.15
CA LEU A 44 2.74 -6.58 -4.63
C LEU A 44 2.58 -6.33 -6.13
N PHE A 45 2.22 -7.32 -6.93
CA PHE A 45 2.19 -7.18 -8.39
C PHE A 45 0.92 -7.72 -9.06
N GLN A 46 0.19 -8.65 -8.43
CA GLN A 46 -0.99 -9.27 -9.04
C GLN A 46 -2.30 -8.65 -8.55
N PHE A 47 -2.67 -7.51 -9.14
CA PHE A 47 -3.95 -6.84 -8.88
C PHE A 47 -4.62 -6.34 -10.15
N ASP A 48 -5.93 -6.14 -10.07
CA ASP A 48 -6.76 -5.66 -11.17
C ASP A 48 -6.30 -4.23 -11.51
N HIS A 49 -6.10 -3.90 -12.78
CA HIS A 49 -5.69 -2.56 -13.18
C HIS A 49 -6.89 -1.62 -13.20
N PHE A 50 -6.73 -0.43 -12.60
CA PHE A 50 -7.76 0.61 -12.55
C PHE A 50 -7.23 1.87 -13.22
N SER A 51 -8.13 2.57 -13.91
CA SER A 51 -7.95 3.96 -14.32
C SER A 51 -8.61 4.89 -13.29
N SER A 52 -8.05 6.08 -13.12
CA SER A 52 -8.65 7.09 -12.25
C SER A 52 -10.10 7.38 -12.67
N GLY A 53 -11.02 7.36 -11.72
CA GLY A 53 -12.46 7.48 -11.97
C GLY A 53 -13.20 6.15 -12.13
N ASP A 54 -12.50 5.02 -12.21
CA ASP A 54 -13.14 3.71 -12.30
C ASP A 54 -13.96 3.38 -11.05
N ASN A 55 -15.10 2.73 -11.25
CA ASN A 55 -15.87 2.17 -10.15
C ASN A 55 -15.11 1.01 -9.50
N VAL A 56 -15.13 0.99 -8.18
CA VAL A 56 -14.47 -0.04 -7.38
C VAL A 56 -15.50 -0.93 -6.75
N TYR A 57 -15.29 -2.24 -6.90
CA TYR A 57 -16.17 -3.28 -6.37
C TYR A 57 -15.42 -4.22 -5.42
N ILE A 58 -16.14 -4.92 -4.54
CA ILE A 58 -15.54 -6.04 -3.77
C ILE A 58 -15.43 -7.29 -4.65
N LYS A 59 -14.31 -8.01 -4.56
CA LYS A 59 -14.15 -9.30 -5.25
C LYS A 59 -15.17 -10.33 -4.76
N SER A 60 -15.78 -11.04 -5.71
CA SER A 60 -16.87 -11.99 -5.48
C SER A 60 -16.60 -13.06 -4.41
N LYS A 61 -15.34 -13.50 -4.30
CA LYS A 61 -14.88 -14.49 -3.31
C LYS A 61 -15.16 -14.09 -1.85
N PHE A 62 -15.36 -12.81 -1.56
CA PHE A 62 -15.61 -12.28 -0.22
C PHE A 62 -17.10 -12.20 0.16
N PHE A 63 -18.04 -12.41 -0.78
CA PHE A 63 -19.47 -12.44 -0.48
C PHE A 63 -19.95 -13.74 0.18
N LYS A 64 -19.08 -14.76 0.29
CA LYS A 64 -19.44 -16.07 0.84
C LYS A 64 -19.80 -16.04 2.33
N THR A 65 -19.49 -14.94 3.02
CA THR A 65 -19.83 -14.72 4.42
C THR A 65 -20.76 -13.52 4.52
N ASP A 66 -21.91 -13.69 5.18
CA ASP A 66 -23.01 -12.70 5.26
C ASP A 66 -22.64 -11.39 5.99
N SER A 67 -21.41 -11.25 6.44
CA SER A 67 -20.95 -10.16 7.30
C SER A 67 -19.48 -9.78 7.06
N ALA A 68 -18.96 -9.92 5.84
CA ALA A 68 -17.62 -9.38 5.56
C ALA A 68 -17.63 -7.85 5.68
N SER A 69 -16.69 -7.31 6.43
CA SER A 69 -16.38 -5.88 6.45
C SER A 69 -14.89 -5.69 6.24
N PHE A 70 -14.53 -4.62 5.54
CA PHE A 70 -13.14 -4.28 5.25
C PHE A 70 -12.80 -2.95 5.90
N LYS A 71 -11.86 -2.98 6.84
CA LYS A 71 -11.32 -1.77 7.45
C LYS A 71 -10.60 -0.95 6.40
N LEU A 72 -10.95 0.32 6.35
CA LEU A 72 -10.20 1.30 5.60
C LEU A 72 -8.94 1.69 6.39
N CYS A 73 -7.97 2.21 5.67
CA CYS A 73 -6.77 2.80 6.25
C CYS A 73 -6.76 4.30 5.93
N ARG A 74 -6.08 5.06 6.77
CA ARG A 74 -5.82 6.49 6.53
C ARG A 74 -4.37 6.82 6.81
N LEU A 75 -3.83 7.73 6.00
CA LEU A 75 -2.46 8.20 6.12
C LEU A 75 -2.36 9.22 7.25
N ILE A 76 -1.45 8.94 8.18
CA ILE A 76 -1.03 9.90 9.19
C ILE A 76 0.37 10.39 8.86
N ARG A 77 0.65 11.63 9.23
CA ARG A 77 1.96 12.26 9.04
C ARG A 77 2.42 12.97 10.32
N PRO A 78 3.73 13.20 10.49
CA PRO A 78 4.22 14.04 11.56
C PRO A 78 3.56 15.41 11.51
N MET A 79 3.24 15.93 12.68
CA MET A 79 2.70 17.27 12.85
C MET A 79 3.79 18.30 12.51
N THR A 80 3.41 19.33 11.78
CA THR A 80 4.27 20.48 11.47
C THR A 80 3.97 21.62 12.46
N GLU A 81 4.86 22.61 12.53
CA GLU A 81 4.58 23.82 13.32
C GLU A 81 3.28 24.51 12.90
N HIS A 82 3.01 24.54 11.59
CA HIS A 82 1.77 25.10 11.05
C HIS A 82 0.52 24.37 11.55
N ASP A 83 0.57 23.04 11.65
CA ASP A 83 -0.53 22.27 12.21
C ASP A 83 -0.76 22.65 13.69
N VAL A 84 0.31 22.80 14.48
CA VAL A 84 0.23 23.24 15.89
C VAL A 84 -0.37 24.64 15.99
N ASP A 85 0.03 25.54 15.09
CA ASP A 85 -0.47 26.92 15.07
C ASP A 85 -1.96 27.01 14.72
N SER A 86 -2.48 26.04 13.96
CA SER A 86 -3.90 25.94 13.60
C SER A 86 -4.80 25.42 14.73
N LEU A 87 -4.21 24.83 15.79
CA LEU A 87 -4.98 24.29 16.91
C LEU A 87 -5.61 25.42 17.75
N ASN A 88 -6.81 25.17 18.29
CA ASN A 88 -7.46 26.08 19.23
C ASN A 88 -6.91 25.91 20.65
N LEU A 89 -5.63 26.27 20.83
CA LEU A 89 -4.89 26.16 22.09
C LEU A 89 -4.27 27.51 22.47
N SER A 90 -3.96 27.69 23.75
CA SER A 90 -3.22 28.86 24.22
C SER A 90 -1.80 28.91 23.63
N SER A 91 -1.20 30.11 23.56
CA SER A 91 0.16 30.28 23.06
C SER A 91 1.20 29.47 23.84
N SER A 92 1.02 29.32 25.16
CA SER A 92 1.90 28.50 25.99
C SER A 92 1.81 27.01 25.64
N ALA A 93 0.58 26.48 25.49
CA ALA A 93 0.36 25.09 25.11
C ALA A 93 0.90 24.79 23.69
N LYS A 94 0.77 25.73 22.76
CA LYS A 94 1.38 25.63 21.42
C LYS A 94 2.90 25.56 21.49
N ALA A 95 3.53 26.43 22.29
CA ALA A 95 4.98 26.41 22.47
C ALA A 95 5.47 25.08 23.03
N GLU A 96 4.78 24.52 24.03
CA GLU A 96 5.10 23.19 24.59
C GLU A 96 4.93 22.06 23.56
N LEU A 97 3.90 22.12 22.71
CA LEU A 97 3.69 21.16 21.63
C LEU A 97 4.79 21.24 20.57
N LYS A 98 5.19 22.47 20.18
CA LYS A 98 6.29 22.68 19.22
C LYS A 98 7.61 22.06 19.68
N LEU A 99 7.90 22.14 20.98
CA LEU A 99 9.09 21.49 21.57
C LEU A 99 9.06 19.96 21.53
N LYS A 100 7.87 19.36 21.41
CA LYS A 100 7.67 17.91 21.32
C LYS A 100 7.61 17.39 19.88
N LEU A 101 7.73 18.27 18.88
CA LEU A 101 7.79 17.86 17.48
C LEU A 101 9.06 17.04 17.24
N ASN A 102 8.89 15.86 16.65
CA ASN A 102 9.98 14.96 16.35
C ASN A 102 10.19 14.87 14.83
N PRO A 103 11.29 15.42 14.29
CA PRO A 103 11.56 15.43 12.85
C PRO A 103 11.89 14.04 12.29
N SER A 104 12.18 13.05 13.14
CA SER A 104 12.51 11.69 12.72
C SER A 104 11.27 10.82 12.46
N LEU A 105 10.08 11.30 12.80
CA LEU A 105 8.83 10.59 12.53
C LEU A 105 8.58 10.54 11.02
N LYS A 106 7.94 9.46 10.55
CA LYS A 106 7.65 9.22 9.13
C LYS A 106 6.16 9.00 8.91
N PRO A 107 5.60 9.39 7.76
CA PRO A 107 4.21 9.06 7.44
C PRO A 107 3.99 7.55 7.32
N TYR A 108 2.84 7.07 7.78
CA TYR A 108 2.41 5.68 7.60
C TYR A 108 0.88 5.57 7.68
N LEU A 109 0.35 4.47 7.17
CA LEU A 109 -1.06 4.12 7.24
C LEU A 109 -1.39 3.51 8.61
N ILE A 110 -2.53 3.93 9.15
CA ILE A 110 -3.19 3.24 10.26
C ILE A 110 -4.54 2.69 9.82
N SER A 111 -4.88 1.52 10.33
CA SER A 111 -6.24 0.98 10.19
C SER A 111 -7.21 1.90 10.93
N THR A 112 -8.28 2.31 10.26
CA THR A 112 -9.39 3.04 10.88
C THR A 112 -10.45 2.07 11.41
N HIS A 113 -11.40 2.62 12.15
CA HIS A 113 -12.67 1.94 12.46
C HIS A 113 -13.72 2.15 11.36
N ASP A 114 -13.45 3.00 10.37
CA ASP A 114 -14.27 3.11 9.17
C ASP A 114 -14.17 1.83 8.37
N GLU A 115 -15.32 1.22 8.10
CA GLU A 115 -15.41 -0.06 7.41
C GLU A 115 -16.31 0.04 6.19
N VAL A 116 -15.88 -0.61 5.12
CA VAL A 116 -16.75 -0.88 3.97
C VAL A 116 -17.50 -2.17 4.27
N ALA A 117 -18.82 -2.07 4.37
CA ALA A 117 -19.66 -3.23 4.59
C ALA A 117 -19.96 -3.96 3.30
N VAL A 118 -19.86 -5.28 3.35
CA VAL A 118 -20.18 -6.14 2.22
C VAL A 118 -21.52 -6.79 2.50
N GLY A 119 -22.59 -6.18 2.01
CA GLY A 119 -23.89 -6.85 1.94
C GLY A 119 -23.90 -7.90 0.82
N ARG A 120 -24.83 -8.86 0.87
CA ARG A 120 -25.06 -9.86 -0.19
C ARG A 120 -25.32 -9.27 -1.60
N LYS A 121 -25.56 -7.96 -1.70
CA LYS A 121 -25.96 -7.23 -2.93
C LYS A 121 -25.16 -5.95 -3.19
N GLN A 122 -24.30 -5.52 -2.27
CA GLN A 122 -23.54 -4.27 -2.44
C GLN A 122 -22.20 -4.60 -3.09
N HIS A 123 -22.13 -4.33 -4.40
CA HIS A 123 -20.90 -4.52 -5.16
C HIS A 123 -20.07 -3.24 -5.17
N LEU A 124 -20.69 -2.06 -5.36
CA LEU A 124 -19.97 -0.79 -5.52
C LEU A 124 -19.56 -0.21 -4.17
N ILE A 125 -18.26 -0.03 -3.97
CA ILE A 125 -17.72 0.52 -2.74
C ILE A 125 -17.25 1.96 -2.86
N GLY A 126 -16.99 2.43 -4.08
CA GLY A 126 -16.38 3.73 -4.29
C GLY A 126 -15.84 3.92 -5.69
N THR A 127 -15.03 4.97 -5.82
CA THR A 127 -14.34 5.34 -7.06
C THR A 127 -12.83 5.30 -6.82
N TYR A 128 -12.10 4.71 -7.76
CA TYR A 128 -10.64 4.62 -7.73
C TYR A 128 -10.03 5.97 -8.07
N ILE A 129 -9.02 6.37 -7.31
CA ILE A 129 -8.28 7.61 -7.54
C ILE A 129 -6.90 7.29 -8.09
N SER A 130 -6.12 6.54 -7.33
CA SER A 130 -4.71 6.22 -7.58
C SER A 130 -4.30 4.95 -6.82
N HIS A 131 -3.06 4.50 -7.02
CA HIS A 131 -2.43 3.49 -6.17
C HIS A 131 -1.07 4.00 -5.69
N GLU A 132 -0.69 3.60 -4.48
CA GLU A 132 0.51 4.08 -3.83
C GLU A 132 1.15 2.94 -3.01
N MET A 133 2.49 2.89 -3.01
CA MET A 133 3.23 2.05 -2.07
C MET A 133 3.43 2.81 -0.77
N LEU A 134 2.74 2.36 0.28
CA LEU A 134 2.72 3.03 1.58
C LEU A 134 3.10 2.05 2.69
N GLU A 135 3.70 2.60 3.73
CA GLU A 135 4.05 1.87 4.93
C GLU A 135 2.81 1.71 5.81
N LEU A 136 2.42 0.48 6.15
CA LEU A 136 1.36 0.16 7.09
C LEU A 136 1.98 -0.34 8.39
N ARG A 137 1.51 0.19 9.52
CA ARG A 137 1.89 -0.31 10.84
C ARG A 137 0.90 -1.39 11.33
N LEU A 138 1.41 -2.61 11.54
CA LEU A 138 0.68 -3.75 12.07
C LEU A 138 1.38 -4.26 13.34
N GLN A 139 0.76 -4.10 14.52
CA GLN A 139 1.27 -4.64 15.79
C GLN A 139 2.79 -4.41 15.98
N ASP A 140 3.22 -3.16 15.87
CA ASP A 140 4.62 -2.69 15.97
C ASP A 140 5.57 -3.08 14.84
N GLN A 141 5.09 -3.79 13.82
CA GLN A 141 5.82 -4.02 12.58
C GLN A 141 5.39 -3.04 11.50
N HIS A 142 6.33 -2.67 10.65
CA HIS A 142 6.11 -1.80 9.52
C HIS A 142 6.27 -2.61 8.23
N ALA A 143 5.27 -2.56 7.36
CA ALA A 143 5.28 -3.24 6.09
C ALA A 143 4.95 -2.27 4.96
N VAL A 144 5.79 -2.21 3.94
CA VAL A 144 5.49 -1.45 2.72
C VAL A 144 4.63 -2.33 1.82
N LEU A 145 3.41 -1.87 1.54
CA LEU A 145 2.44 -2.59 0.73
C LEU A 145 1.83 -1.65 -0.31
N ASN A 146 1.27 -2.22 -1.37
CA ASN A 146 0.50 -1.45 -2.33
C ASN A 146 -0.92 -1.22 -1.81
N PHE A 147 -1.41 0.01 -1.93
CA PHE A 147 -2.76 0.42 -1.55
C PHE A 147 -3.45 1.14 -2.70
N TYR A 148 -4.75 0.92 -2.82
CA TYR A 148 -5.61 1.75 -3.65
C TYR A 148 -6.19 2.89 -2.82
N THR A 149 -6.10 4.06 -3.41
CA THR A 149 -6.70 5.28 -2.94
C THR A 149 -8.12 5.34 -3.51
N ILE A 150 -9.11 5.40 -2.63
CA ILE A 150 -10.52 5.38 -3.04
C ILE A 150 -11.30 6.54 -2.44
N HIS A 151 -12.35 6.95 -3.15
CA HIS A 151 -13.45 7.73 -2.60
C HIS A 151 -14.64 6.79 -2.35
N PRO A 152 -14.88 6.36 -1.09
CA PRO A 152 -15.96 5.43 -0.82
C PRO A 152 -17.33 6.06 -1.08
N THR A 153 -18.31 5.28 -1.53
CA THR A 153 -19.70 5.74 -1.59
C THR A 153 -20.29 5.78 -0.17
N GLU A 154 -21.13 6.79 0.12
CA GLU A 154 -21.77 6.91 1.44
C GLU A 154 -22.55 5.65 1.84
N GLN A 155 -23.16 4.98 0.86
CA GLN A 155 -23.95 3.76 1.08
C GLN A 155 -23.10 2.54 1.47
N ALA A 156 -21.81 2.54 1.11
CA ALA A 156 -20.90 1.44 1.40
C ALA A 156 -20.17 1.64 2.75
N LEU A 157 -20.08 2.88 3.23
CA LEU A 157 -19.45 3.22 4.50
C LEU A 157 -20.37 2.86 5.67
N LYS A 158 -19.91 1.96 6.53
CA LYS A 158 -20.42 1.86 7.90
C LYS A 158 -19.61 2.77 8.79
N ILE A 159 -20.24 3.84 9.25
CA ILE A 159 -19.68 4.78 10.21
C ILE A 159 -20.52 4.60 11.48
N ASP A 160 -20.07 3.75 12.40
CA ASP A 160 -20.83 3.45 13.63
C ASP A 160 -21.00 4.68 14.53
N SER A 161 -20.14 5.70 14.39
CA SER A 161 -20.46 7.07 14.80
C SER A 161 -19.51 8.08 14.15
N TYR A 162 -20.01 9.25 13.76
CA TYR A 162 -19.19 10.42 13.37
C TYR A 162 -18.30 10.93 14.52
N TYR A 163 -18.55 10.46 15.74
CA TYR A 163 -17.62 10.62 16.84
C TYR A 163 -16.47 9.65 16.61
N LEU A 164 -15.34 10.21 16.17
CA LEU A 164 -14.06 9.52 16.20
C LEU A 164 -13.79 9.04 17.63
N LYS A 165 -14.26 7.85 17.99
CA LYS A 165 -13.59 7.01 18.99
C LYS A 165 -12.37 6.45 18.29
N TYR A 166 -11.39 7.35 18.14
CA TYR A 166 -10.06 7.13 17.63
C TYR A 166 -9.43 5.86 18.26
N PRO A 167 -8.54 5.13 17.57
CA PRO A 167 -7.26 4.85 18.21
C PRO A 167 -6.57 6.21 18.31
N ASP A 168 -6.39 6.75 19.53
CA ASP A 168 -5.71 8.03 19.74
C ASP A 168 -4.55 8.13 18.76
N LEU A 169 -4.57 9.16 17.89
CA LEU A 169 -3.49 9.35 16.94
C LEU A 169 -2.19 9.31 17.73
N PRO A 170 -1.18 8.53 17.29
CA PRO A 170 0.08 8.47 18.00
C PRO A 170 0.62 9.87 18.26
N ALA A 171 1.19 10.10 19.45
CA ALA A 171 1.66 11.42 19.84
C ALA A 171 2.60 12.00 18.75
N GLY A 172 2.36 13.27 18.38
CA GLY A 172 3.13 13.96 17.34
C GLY A 172 2.66 13.72 15.91
N TYR A 173 1.54 13.00 15.70
CA TYR A 173 0.95 12.80 14.36
C TYR A 173 -0.35 13.58 14.16
N THR A 174 -0.67 13.84 12.90
CA THR A 174 -1.95 14.36 12.43
C THR A 174 -2.39 13.61 11.17
N TRP A 175 -3.65 13.76 10.77
CA TRP A 175 -4.14 13.22 9.50
C TRP A 175 -3.44 13.92 8.33
N ALA A 176 -2.95 13.13 7.36
CA ALA A 176 -2.28 13.69 6.19
C ALA A 176 -3.29 14.26 5.18
N ASN A 177 -4.40 13.55 4.97
CA ASN A 177 -5.46 13.91 4.05
C ASN A 177 -6.82 13.28 4.46
N ASN A 178 -7.87 13.67 3.75
CA ASN A 178 -9.20 13.08 3.89
C ASN A 178 -9.44 11.97 2.85
N THR A 179 -8.49 11.05 2.75
CA THR A 179 -8.48 10.01 1.74
C THR A 179 -8.39 8.64 2.39
N TYR A 180 -9.12 7.67 1.83
CA TYR A 180 -9.12 6.30 2.30
C TYR A 180 -8.26 5.41 1.42
N TYR A 181 -7.58 4.48 2.08
CA TYR A 181 -6.70 3.50 1.46
C TYR A 181 -7.21 2.10 1.78
N ILE A 182 -7.15 1.21 0.81
CA ILE A 182 -7.59 -0.18 0.96
C ILE A 182 -6.68 -1.09 0.14
N ALA A 183 -6.43 -2.29 0.65
CA ALA A 183 -5.55 -3.22 -0.03
C ALA A 183 -6.19 -3.71 -1.35
N PRO A 184 -5.44 -3.71 -2.48
CA PRO A 184 -5.94 -4.11 -3.80
C PRO A 184 -6.56 -5.50 -3.85
N MET A 185 -6.08 -6.41 -2.98
CA MET A 185 -6.52 -7.81 -2.94
C MET A 185 -8.02 -8.00 -2.68
N PHE A 186 -8.69 -6.98 -2.13
CA PHE A 186 -10.11 -6.98 -1.85
C PHE A 186 -10.97 -6.49 -3.02
N LEU A 187 -10.37 -5.82 -4.01
CA LEU A 187 -11.07 -4.96 -4.95
C LEU A 187 -11.07 -5.47 -6.39
N SER A 188 -12.12 -5.17 -7.14
CA SER A 188 -12.22 -5.41 -8.57
C SER A 188 -12.79 -4.20 -9.32
N ASN A 189 -12.42 -4.05 -10.58
CA ASN A 189 -12.97 -3.03 -11.49
C ASN A 189 -14.24 -3.51 -12.22
N SER A 190 -14.66 -4.75 -11.99
CA SER A 190 -15.89 -5.32 -12.52
C SER A 190 -16.84 -5.67 -11.38
N PRO A 191 -18.15 -5.38 -11.51
CA PRO A 191 -19.14 -6.05 -10.69
C PRO A 191 -19.09 -7.55 -11.05
N GLN A 192 -18.74 -8.38 -10.07
CA GLN A 192 -18.78 -9.85 -10.18
C GLN A 192 -19.86 -10.40 -9.26
#